data_AF-S6HK42-F1
#
_entry.id   AF-S6HK42-F1
#
_cell.length_a   1.000
_cell.length_b   1.000
_cell.length_c   1.000
_cell.angle_alpha   90.00
_cell.angle_beta   90.00
_cell.angle_gamma   90.00
#
_symmetry.space_group_name_H-M   'P 1'
#
loop_
_entity.id
_entity.type
_entity.pdbx_description
1 polymer ?
#
loop_
_entity_poly.entity_id
_entity_poly.type
_entity_poly.pdbx_seq_one_letter_code
_entity_poly.pdbx_strand_id
1 'polypeptide(L)'
;MNNSWDENIHFQHTQHVGEDKTSKIDGKYKIEVLGGISSNTKKHEIMGSDKVIITGGTSRLTLSKGKVTIESAKIELIGAVSIGGSGSASVPGLSGSKTEGSPMSEECPLKDKA
;
A
#
# COMPACT_ATOMS: atom_id res chain seq x y z
N MET A 1 -9.93 -17.33 -22.12
CA MET A 1 -10.38 -16.17 -22.92
C MET A 1 -9.97 -14.93 -22.17
N ASN A 2 -9.26 -14.01 -22.80
CA ASN A 2 -8.82 -12.77 -22.15
C ASN A 2 -9.76 -11.66 -22.60
N ASN A 3 -10.48 -11.06 -21.65
CA ASN A 3 -11.27 -9.86 -21.92
C ASN A 3 -10.39 -8.66 -21.59
N SER A 4 -10.38 -7.68 -22.50
CA SER A 4 -9.66 -6.41 -22.33
C SER A 4 -10.64 -5.26 -22.55
N TRP A 5 -10.48 -4.20 -21.77
CA TRP A 5 -11.23 -2.96 -21.88
C TRP A 5 -10.24 -1.81 -21.79
N ASP A 6 -10.35 -0.87 -22.72
CA ASP A 6 -9.56 0.35 -22.80
C ASP A 6 -10.51 1.54 -22.95
N GLU A 7 -10.26 2.60 -22.19
CA GLU A 7 -11.03 3.84 -22.23
C GLU A 7 -10.08 5.02 -22.38
N ASN A 8 -10.28 5.78 -23.45
CA ASN A 8 -9.51 6.99 -23.73
C ASN A 8 -10.43 8.21 -23.71
N ILE A 9 -10.16 9.14 -22.80
CA ILE A 9 -10.98 10.34 -22.62
C ILE A 9 -10.10 11.55 -22.91
N HIS A 10 -10.39 12.23 -24.02
CA HIS A 10 -9.64 13.40 -24.47
C HIS A 10 -10.05 14.71 -23.76
N PHE A 11 -11.13 14.66 -22.98
CA PHE A 11 -11.64 15.81 -22.21
C PHE A 11 -12.09 15.37 -20.81
N GLN A 12 -13.22 15.89 -20.33
CA GLN A 12 -13.73 15.67 -18.98
C GLN A 12 -14.35 14.28 -18.81
N HIS A 13 -13.95 13.61 -17.73
CA HIS A 13 -14.65 12.44 -17.18
C HIS A 13 -15.18 12.78 -15.79
N THR A 14 -16.49 12.62 -15.60
CA THR A 14 -17.13 12.82 -14.30
C THR A 14 -17.90 11.56 -13.94
N GLN A 15 -17.63 11.03 -12.75
CA GLN A 15 -18.36 9.88 -12.22
C GLN A 15 -19.04 10.27 -10.91
N HIS A 16 -20.36 10.14 -10.87
CA HIS A 16 -21.15 10.26 -9.65
C HIS A 16 -21.52 8.87 -9.16
N VAL A 17 -21.13 8.54 -7.93
CA VAL A 17 -21.50 7.29 -7.27
C VAL A 17 -22.33 7.67 -6.05
N GLY A 18 -23.58 7.19 -5.99
CA GLY A 18 -24.50 7.52 -4.90
C GLY A 18 -24.21 6.77 -3.60
N GLU A 19 -23.53 5.63 -3.70
CA GLU A 19 -23.22 4.71 -2.60
C GLU A 19 -21.72 4.35 -2.65
N ASP A 20 -21.36 3.12 -2.26
CA ASP A 20 -19.99 2.64 -2.22
C ASP A 20 -19.39 2.35 -3.60
N LYS A 21 -18.15 2.81 -3.82
CA LYS A 21 -17.30 2.38 -4.95
C LYS A 21 -16.16 1.51 -4.45
N THR A 22 -16.20 0.22 -4.75
CA THR A 22 -15.10 -0.71 -4.45
C THR A 22 -14.31 -1.03 -5.71
N SER A 23 -12.98 -0.91 -5.64
CA SER A 23 -12.07 -1.32 -6.72
C SER A 23 -11.13 -2.41 -6.19
N LYS A 24 -11.26 -3.63 -6.71
CA LYS A 24 -10.34 -4.76 -6.42
C LYS A 24 -9.41 -4.95 -7.61
N ILE A 25 -8.12 -4.72 -7.40
CA ILE A 25 -7.10 -4.84 -8.44
C ILE A 25 -6.09 -5.89 -7.99
N ASP A 26 -6.05 -7.04 -8.67
CA ASP A 26 -5.12 -8.14 -8.36
C ASP A 26 -3.67 -7.86 -8.81
N GLY A 27 -3.51 -6.86 -9.68
CA GLY A 27 -2.24 -6.42 -10.24
C GLY A 27 -1.82 -5.06 -9.69
N LYS A 28 -1.41 -4.18 -10.61
CA LYS A 28 -0.92 -2.84 -10.27
C LYS A 28 -2.02 -1.80 -10.50
N TYR A 29 -2.24 -0.95 -9.50
CA TYR A 29 -3.04 0.27 -9.64
C TYR A 29 -2.10 1.48 -9.69
N LYS A 30 -2.19 2.30 -10.74
CA LYS A 30 -1.35 3.50 -10.94
C LYS A 30 -2.27 4.69 -11.24
N ILE A 31 -2.07 5.79 -10.51
CA ILE A 31 -2.75 7.06 -10.75
C ILE A 31 -1.66 8.10 -11.07
N GLU A 32 -1.77 8.78 -12.21
CA GLU A 32 -0.90 9.87 -12.61
C GLU A 32 -1.76 11.12 -12.86
N VAL A 33 -1.53 12.17 -12.09
CA VAL A 33 -2.32 13.41 -12.17
C VAL A 33 -1.37 14.60 -12.12
N LEU A 34 -1.53 15.54 -13.06
CA LEU A 34 -0.67 16.72 -13.16
C LEU A 34 -1.16 17.89 -12.29
N GLY A 35 -2.47 18.12 -12.22
CA GLY A 35 -3.03 19.28 -11.51
C GLY A 35 -3.15 19.12 -10.00
N GLY A 36 -3.33 17.88 -9.52
CA GLY A 36 -3.48 17.56 -8.10
C GLY A 36 -4.59 16.56 -7.81
N ILE A 37 -4.57 15.99 -6.62
CA ILE A 37 -5.58 15.06 -6.12
C ILE A 37 -6.13 15.63 -4.81
N SER A 38 -7.46 15.69 -4.70
CA SER A 38 -8.15 16.09 -3.47
C SER A 38 -9.06 14.96 -3.01
N SER A 39 -8.95 14.57 -1.74
CA SER A 39 -9.79 13.54 -1.11
C SER A 39 -10.35 14.11 0.18
N ASN A 40 -11.64 14.45 0.17
CA ASN A 40 -12.36 14.89 1.37
C ASN A 40 -13.12 13.71 1.97
N THR A 41 -12.70 13.25 3.14
CA THR A 41 -13.26 12.08 3.82
C THR A 41 -13.16 12.25 5.34
N LYS A 42 -14.03 11.56 6.08
CA LYS A 42 -13.93 11.44 7.54
C LYS A 42 -12.73 10.58 7.97
N LYS A 43 -12.40 9.52 7.21
CA LYS A 43 -11.28 8.61 7.47
C LYS A 43 -10.57 8.30 6.16
N HIS A 44 -9.25 8.48 6.14
CA HIS A 44 -8.38 8.05 5.05
C HIS A 44 -7.46 6.95 5.56
N GLU A 45 -7.55 5.76 4.99
CA GLU A 45 -6.78 4.58 5.41
C GLU A 45 -5.98 4.06 4.22
N ILE A 46 -4.66 4.07 4.36
CA ILE A 46 -3.72 3.53 3.37
C ILE A 46 -2.95 2.42 4.07
N MET A 47 -2.97 1.23 3.48
CA MET A 47 -2.27 0.07 4.00
C MET A 47 -1.44 -0.58 2.89
N GLY A 48 -0.21 -0.96 3.23
CA GLY A 48 0.67 -1.77 2.40
C GLY A 48 1.26 -2.88 3.26
N SER A 49 1.25 -4.13 2.78
CA SER A 49 1.75 -5.28 3.54
C SER A 49 3.24 -5.18 3.81
N ASP A 50 4.01 -4.74 2.82
CA ASP A 50 5.46 -4.54 2.94
C ASP A 50 5.81 -3.10 3.36
N LYS A 51 5.29 -2.12 2.62
CA LYS A 51 5.64 -0.71 2.82
C LYS A 51 4.57 0.27 2.35
N VAL A 52 4.53 1.42 3.00
CA VAL A 52 3.85 2.63 2.51
C VAL A 52 4.89 3.73 2.37
N ILE A 53 4.92 4.41 1.22
CA ILE A 53 5.87 5.48 0.92
C ILE A 53 5.10 6.70 0.45
N ILE A 54 5.34 7.84 1.09
CA ILE A 54 4.83 9.15 0.69
C ILE A 54 6.05 10.02 0.38
N THR A 55 6.16 10.51 -0.85
CA THR A 55 7.30 11.32 -1.31
C THR A 55 6.79 12.66 -1.83
N GLY A 56 7.45 13.73 -1.44
CA GLY A 56 7.18 15.08 -1.91
C GLY A 56 8.48 15.87 -2.02
N GLY A 57 8.77 16.39 -3.21
CA GLY A 57 10.06 17.03 -3.49
C GLY A 57 11.24 16.13 -3.09
N THR A 58 12.12 16.63 -2.23
CA THR A 58 13.30 15.91 -1.69
C THR A 58 13.03 15.19 -0.36
N SER A 59 11.77 15.15 0.08
CA SER A 59 11.38 14.56 1.37
C SER A 59 10.60 13.25 1.19
N ARG A 60 10.76 12.34 2.15
CA ARG A 60 10.12 11.02 2.13
C ARG A 60 9.69 10.56 3.52
N LEU A 61 8.47 10.02 3.59
CA LEU A 61 7.93 9.29 4.73
C LEU A 61 7.76 7.82 4.33
N THR A 62 8.32 6.91 5.13
CA THR A 62 8.24 5.47 4.89
C THR A 62 7.73 4.74 6.13
N LEU A 63 6.70 3.91 5.96
CA LEU A 63 6.24 2.93 6.96
C LEU A 63 6.64 1.54 6.47
N SER A 64 7.48 0.84 7.22
CA SER A 64 7.90 -0.52 6.85
C SER A 64 8.51 -1.25 8.04
N LYS A 65 8.38 -2.59 8.10
CA LYS A 65 9.07 -3.44 9.09
C LYS A 65 8.91 -2.97 10.55
N GLY A 66 7.72 -2.50 10.91
CA GLY A 66 7.42 -1.97 12.24
C GLY A 66 8.09 -0.63 12.57
N LYS A 67 8.59 0.11 11.57
CA LYS A 67 9.27 1.40 11.73
C LYS A 67 8.59 2.49 10.89
N VAL A 68 8.67 3.71 11.39
CA VAL A 68 8.34 4.94 10.64
C VAL A 68 9.65 5.71 10.45
N THR A 69 9.95 6.07 9.20
CA THR A 69 11.17 6.80 8.82
C THR A 69 10.79 8.09 8.09
N ILE A 70 11.38 9.20 8.51
CA ILE A 70 11.23 10.51 7.89
C ILE A 70 12.61 10.95 7.40
N GLU A 71 12.74 11.15 6.08
CA GLU A 71 13.97 11.57 5.41
C GLU A 71 13.73 12.96 4.80
N SER A 72 14.45 13.97 5.28
CA SER A 72 14.36 15.36 4.80
C SER A 72 15.61 16.13 5.19
N ALA A 73 15.94 17.21 4.46
CA ALA A 73 17.01 18.14 4.84
C ALA A 73 16.70 18.90 6.15
N LYS A 74 15.41 19.11 6.45
CA LYS A 74 14.95 19.74 7.69
C LYS A 74 13.59 19.15 8.09
N ILE A 75 13.44 18.82 9.37
CA ILE A 75 12.17 18.39 9.97
C ILE A 75 11.80 19.43 11.03
N GLU A 76 10.66 20.07 10.85
CA GLU A 76 10.09 21.00 11.82
C GLU A 76 8.87 20.35 12.47
N LEU A 77 8.85 20.26 13.80
CA LEU A 77 7.71 19.79 14.57
C LEU A 77 7.16 20.98 15.34
N ILE A 78 5.92 21.37 15.03
CA ILE A 78 5.27 22.55 15.61
C ILE A 78 4.20 22.08 16.59
N GLY A 79 4.30 22.51 17.85
CA GLY A 79 3.39 22.15 18.94
C GLY A 79 4.07 21.31 20.03
N ALA A 80 3.28 20.80 20.98
CA ALA A 80 3.78 19.91 22.01
C ALA A 80 4.06 18.52 21.43
N VAL A 81 5.31 18.05 21.55
CA VAL A 81 5.75 16.74 21.10
C VAL A 81 6.06 15.87 22.30
N SER A 82 5.47 14.68 22.37
CA SER A 82 5.81 13.66 23.36
C SER A 82 6.52 12.50 22.66
N ILE A 83 7.67 12.09 23.18
CA ILE A 83 8.45 10.97 22.66
C ILE A 83 8.50 9.91 23.77
N GLY A 84 7.76 8.82 23.57
CA GLY A 84 7.72 7.66 24.49
C GLY A 84 8.63 6.51 24.02
N GLY A 85 9.17 5.74 24.97
CA GLY A 85 10.03 4.58 24.72
C GLY A 85 9.28 3.23 24.70
N SER A 86 9.72 2.35 23.80
CA SER A 86 9.39 0.92 23.61
C SER A 86 7.92 0.48 23.83
N GLY A 87 7.13 0.56 22.76
CA GLY A 87 5.87 -0.19 22.61
C GLY A 87 5.79 -0.79 21.20
N SER A 88 5.40 -2.07 21.08
CA SER A 88 5.17 -2.72 19.79
C SER A 88 3.76 -2.40 19.29
N ALA A 89 3.65 -1.66 18.20
CA ALA A 89 2.38 -1.47 17.50
C ALA A 89 2.26 -2.50 16.37
N SER A 90 1.22 -3.34 16.40
CA SER A 90 0.91 -4.31 15.35
C SER A 90 -0.10 -3.71 14.37
N VAL A 91 0.27 -3.59 13.09
CA VAL A 91 -0.65 -3.22 12.01
C VAL A 91 -1.35 -4.50 11.52
N PRO A 92 -2.68 -4.51 11.30
CA PRO A 92 -3.37 -5.66 10.74
C PRO A 92 -2.78 -6.07 9.39
N GLY A 93 -2.53 -7.36 9.19
CA GLY A 93 -2.02 -7.89 7.92
C GLY A 93 -3.06 -7.77 6.80
N LEU A 94 -2.63 -7.43 5.58
CA LEU A 94 -3.50 -7.46 4.40
C LEU A 94 -3.98 -8.90 4.15
N SER A 95 -5.28 -9.14 4.30
CA SER A 95 -5.91 -10.42 3.95
C SER A 95 -6.02 -10.54 2.43
N GLY A 96 -4.98 -11.04 1.80
CA GLY A 96 -4.96 -11.24 0.35
C GLY A 96 -3.63 -11.66 -0.26
N SER A 97 -2.68 -12.17 0.54
CA SER A 97 -1.48 -12.79 -0.03
C SER A 97 -1.96 -13.91 -0.96
N LYS A 98 -1.75 -13.74 -2.27
CA LYS A 98 -1.98 -14.80 -3.26
C LYS A 98 -1.28 -16.05 -2.74
N THR A 99 -2.06 -17.09 -2.48
CA THR A 99 -1.55 -18.45 -2.40
C THR A 99 -1.04 -18.78 -3.79
N GLU A 100 0.17 -18.33 -4.13
CA GLU A 100 0.91 -18.97 -5.19
C GLU A 100 1.03 -20.42 -4.76
N GLY A 101 0.46 -21.31 -5.58
CA GLY A 101 0.25 -22.70 -5.27
C GLY A 101 1.50 -23.29 -4.64
N SER A 102 1.27 -24.06 -3.57
CA SER A 102 2.26 -24.93 -2.93
C SER A 102 3.23 -25.46 -4.00
N PRO A 103 4.53 -25.10 -3.97
CA PRO A 103 5.48 -25.86 -4.76
C PRO A 103 5.37 -27.27 -4.19
N MET A 104 4.84 -28.16 -5.04
CA MET A 104 4.79 -29.60 -4.82
C MET A 104 5.99 -29.95 -3.97
N SER A 105 5.73 -30.39 -2.74
CA SER A 105 6.78 -30.94 -1.90
C SER A 105 7.28 -32.17 -2.64
N GLU A 106 8.30 -31.99 -3.46
CA GLU A 106 9.13 -33.05 -3.97
C GLU A 106 9.65 -33.77 -2.72
N GLU A 107 9.02 -34.89 -2.39
CA GLU A 107 9.57 -35.83 -1.42
C GLU A 107 10.94 -36.24 -1.95
N CYS A 108 12.00 -35.61 -1.45
CA CYS A 108 13.34 -36.15 -1.56
C CYS A 108 13.40 -37.39 -0.66
N PRO A 109 13.58 -38.61 -1.21
CA PRO A 109 13.79 -39.78 -0.38
C PRO A 109 15.22 -39.73 0.16
N LEU A 110 15.37 -40.02 1.46
CA LEU A 110 16.42 -40.89 2.04
C LEU A 110 16.54 -40.66 3.54
N LYS A 111 16.44 -41.75 4.31
CA LYS A 111 17.56 -42.20 5.14
C LYS A 111 17.43 -43.69 5.44
N ASP A 112 18.34 -44.45 4.85
CA ASP A 112 18.69 -45.79 5.31
C ASP A 112 19.40 -45.73 6.68
N LYS A 113 19.19 -46.80 7.44
CA LYS A 113 19.90 -47.34 8.62
C LYS A 113 19.51 -46.82 10.01
N ALA A 114 18.78 -47.67 10.75
CA ALA A 114 19.33 -48.50 11.82
C ALA A 114 18.60 -49.85 11.86
#